data_AF-X1T422-F1
#
_entry.id   AF-X1T422-F1
#
_cell.length_a   1.000
_cell.length_b   1.000
_cell.length_c   1.000
_cell.angle_alpha   90.00
_cell.angle_beta   90.00
_cell.angle_gamma   90.00
#
_symmetry.space_group_name_H-M   'P 1'
#
loop_
_entity.id
_entity.type
_entity.pdbx_description
1 polymer ?
#
loop_
_entity_poly.entity_id
_entity_poly.type
_entity_poly.pdbx_seq_one_letter_code
_entity_poly.pdbx_strand_id
1 'polypeptide(L)'
;MKRDIEKKLYDWKNSARRKPLILQGARQVGKTYTLKKFGKSAYEETYYFNFEEDPGLDQIFQENLNPERIIKLLSLYSKRNIKSENTLIIFDEIQESNQALNSLKYFCENAPEYHIAA
;
A
#
# COMPACT_ATOMS: atom_id res chain seq x y z
N MET A 1 -14.18 -5.47 18.76
CA MET A 1 -13.45 -4.35 18.11
C MET A 1 -12.10 -4.75 17.50
N LYS A 2 -11.03 -5.07 18.27
CA LYS A 2 -9.73 -5.49 17.68
C LYS A 2 -9.85 -6.72 16.77
N ARG A 3 -10.59 -7.75 17.22
CA ARG A 3 -10.84 -8.98 16.44
C ARG A 3 -11.60 -8.72 15.14
N ASP A 4 -12.46 -7.71 15.09
CA ASP A 4 -13.30 -7.44 13.91
C ASP A 4 -12.50 -6.78 12.78
N ILE A 5 -11.57 -5.88 13.13
CA ILE A 5 -10.68 -5.24 12.15
C ILE A 5 -9.67 -6.26 11.61
N GLU A 6 -9.03 -7.04 12.46
CA GLU A 6 -8.09 -8.08 12.02
C GLU A 6 -8.78 -9.06 11.06
N LYS A 7 -9.98 -9.54 11.40
CA LYS A 7 -10.75 -10.42 10.51
C LYS A 7 -10.99 -9.77 9.14
N LYS A 8 -11.45 -8.51 9.10
CA LYS A 8 -11.66 -7.78 7.84
C LYS A 8 -10.39 -7.65 7.00
N LEU A 9 -9.23 -7.49 7.64
CA LEU A 9 -7.94 -7.41 6.94
C LEU A 9 -7.55 -8.76 6.32
N TYR A 10 -7.77 -9.87 7.03
CA TYR A 10 -7.57 -11.22 6.47
C TYR A 10 -8.56 -11.54 5.35
N ASP A 11 -9.84 -11.20 5.53
CA ASP A 11 -10.87 -11.35 4.50
C ASP A 11 -10.51 -10.54 3.25
N TRP A 12 -10.00 -9.31 3.43
CA TRP A 12 -9.48 -8.48 2.34
C TRP A 12 -8.29 -9.13 1.62
N LYS A 13 -7.28 -9.61 2.37
CA LYS A 13 -6.10 -10.28 1.80
C LYS A 13 -6.49 -11.47 0.92
N ASN A 14 -7.43 -12.29 1.40
CA ASN A 14 -7.82 -13.55 0.77
C ASN A 14 -8.86 -13.37 -0.35
N SER A 15 -9.32 -12.15 -0.62
CA SER A 15 -10.27 -11.88 -1.71
C SER A 15 -9.59 -12.04 -3.07
N ALA A 16 -10.19 -12.84 -3.95
CA ALA A 16 -9.75 -12.99 -5.35
C ALA A 16 -9.95 -11.71 -6.19
N ARG A 17 -10.83 -10.80 -5.75
CA ARG A 17 -11.07 -9.48 -6.39
C ARG A 17 -10.80 -8.37 -5.38
N ARG A 18 -9.57 -8.36 -4.84
CA ARG A 18 -9.14 -7.42 -3.83
C ARG A 18 -8.97 -6.03 -4.44
N LYS A 19 -9.74 -5.07 -3.92
CA LYS A 19 -9.49 -3.64 -4.19
C LYS A 19 -8.37 -3.14 -3.27
N PRO A 20 -7.63 -2.09 -3.63
CA PRO A 20 -6.75 -1.40 -2.69
C PRO A 20 -7.50 -1.09 -1.38
N LEU A 21 -6.87 -1.39 -0.25
CA LEU A 21 -7.46 -1.09 1.05
C LEU A 21 -7.25 0.38 1.36
N ILE A 22 -8.32 1.10 1.69
CA ILE A 22 -8.23 2.47 2.19
C ILE A 22 -8.72 2.51 3.63
N LEU A 23 -7.85 2.86 4.57
CA LEU A 23 -8.22 3.07 5.96
C LEU A 23 -8.60 4.54 6.19
N GLN A 24 -9.91 4.83 6.10
CA GLN A 24 -10.45 6.14 6.41
C GLN A 24 -10.63 6.36 7.92
N GLY A 25 -10.49 7.61 8.38
CA GLY A 25 -10.59 7.98 9.80
C GLY A 25 -9.73 9.20 10.17
N ALA A 26 -9.87 9.73 11.37
CA ALA A 26 -9.07 10.86 11.85
C ALA A 26 -7.57 10.51 11.95
N ARG A 27 -6.71 11.53 11.91
CA ARG A 27 -5.28 11.39 12.21
C ARG A 27 -5.10 10.83 13.63
N GLN A 28 -4.01 10.09 13.87
CA GLN A 28 -3.61 9.56 15.19
C GLN A 28 -4.51 8.47 15.81
N VAL A 29 -5.41 7.84 15.04
CA VAL A 29 -6.27 6.75 15.55
C VAL A 29 -5.64 5.34 15.47
N GLY A 30 -4.36 5.23 15.10
CA GLY A 30 -3.62 3.97 15.09
C GLY A 30 -3.77 3.12 13.81
N LYS A 31 -4.14 3.73 12.68
CA LYS A 31 -4.26 3.04 11.37
C LYS A 31 -2.92 2.49 10.89
N THR A 32 -1.89 3.33 10.87
CA THR A 32 -0.51 2.96 10.52
C THR A 32 -0.02 1.79 11.38
N TYR A 33 -0.27 1.85 12.69
CA TYR A 33 0.09 0.78 13.61
C TYR A 33 -0.64 -0.53 13.24
N THR A 34 -1.92 -0.44 12.92
CA THR A 34 -2.74 -1.61 12.53
C THR A 34 -2.24 -2.24 11.24
N LEU A 35 -1.96 -1.43 10.20
CA LEU A 35 -1.42 -1.94 8.92
C LEU A 35 -0.02 -2.52 9.08
N LYS A 36 0.88 -1.86 9.82
CA LYS A 36 2.23 -2.38 10.08
C LYS A 36 2.18 -3.70 10.86
N LYS A 37 1.29 -3.81 11.86
CA LYS A 37 1.09 -5.05 12.63
C LYS A 37 0.53 -6.16 11.75
N PHE A 38 -0.44 -5.85 10.90
CA PHE A 38 -1.03 -6.81 9.97
C PHE A 38 -0.03 -7.27 8.90
N GLY A 39 0.74 -6.34 8.32
CA GLY A 39 1.84 -6.64 7.41
C GLY A 39 2.79 -7.68 7.99
N LYS A 40 3.28 -7.43 9.21
CA LYS A 40 4.19 -8.35 9.93
C LYS A 40 3.61 -9.73 10.24
N SER A 41 2.29 -9.87 10.39
CA SER A 41 1.67 -11.15 10.76
C SER A 41 1.13 -11.93 9.57
N ALA A 42 0.78 -11.24 8.49
CA ALA A 42 0.11 -11.84 7.34
C ALA A 42 0.98 -11.90 6.09
N TYR A 43 2.11 -11.18 6.01
CA TYR A 43 2.95 -11.13 4.82
C TYR A 43 4.39 -11.49 5.17
N GLU A 44 5.11 -11.98 4.18
CA GLU A 44 6.55 -12.25 4.31
C GLU A 44 7.33 -10.93 4.33
N GLU A 45 6.95 -10.03 3.43
CA GLU A 45 7.55 -8.71 3.31
C GLU A 45 6.49 -7.61 3.45
N THR A 46 6.90 -6.49 4.05
CA THR A 46 6.09 -5.27 4.11
C THR A 46 6.93 -4.07 3.73
N TYR A 47 6.45 -3.32 2.75
CA TYR A 47 7.04 -2.06 2.30
C TYR A 47 6.17 -0.92 2.81
N TYR A 48 6.80 0.05 3.44
CA TYR A 48 6.13 1.20 4.02
C TYR A 48 6.70 2.48 3.42
N PHE A 49 5.83 3.27 2.80
CA PHE A 49 6.15 4.52 2.14
C PHE A 49 5.23 5.60 2.71
N ASN A 50 5.81 6.63 3.33
CA ASN A 50 5.06 7.72 3.95
C ASN A 50 5.27 8.99 3.13
N PHE A 51 4.21 9.48 2.48
CA PHE A 51 4.28 10.61 1.55
C PHE A 51 4.44 11.97 2.25
N GLU A 52 4.08 12.07 3.53
CA GLU A 52 4.30 13.28 4.33
C GLU A 52 5.76 13.37 4.80
N GLU A 53 6.33 12.25 5.25
CA GLU A 53 7.71 12.19 5.78
C GLU A 53 8.78 12.19 4.67
N ASP A 54 8.43 11.73 3.46
CA ASP A 54 9.36 11.57 2.37
C ASP A 54 8.86 12.22 1.06
N PRO A 55 9.13 13.52 0.88
CA PRO A 55 8.75 14.26 -0.32
C PRO A 55 9.31 13.70 -1.63
N GLY A 56 10.37 12.87 -1.57
CA GLY A 56 10.97 12.25 -2.74
C GLY A 56 10.08 11.16 -3.36
N LEU A 57 9.18 10.56 -2.58
CA LEU A 57 8.28 9.51 -3.04
C LEU A 57 7.33 9.99 -4.13
N ASP A 58 6.85 11.23 -4.05
CA ASP A 58 5.87 11.76 -4.99
C ASP A 58 6.41 11.75 -6.43
N GLN A 59 7.71 11.95 -6.61
CA GLN A 59 8.38 11.94 -7.92
C GLN A 59 8.21 10.62 -8.68
N ILE A 60 8.05 9.50 -7.96
CA ILE A 60 7.82 8.17 -8.56
C ILE A 60 6.50 8.13 -9.33
N PHE A 61 5.53 8.97 -8.99
CA PHE A 61 4.18 8.96 -9.55
C PHE A 61 3.94 10.04 -10.61
N GLN A 62 4.88 10.97 -10.82
CA GLN A 62 4.68 12.15 -11.69
C GLN A 62 4.75 11.86 -13.19
N GLU A 63 5.60 10.93 -13.62
CA GLU A 63 5.80 10.66 -15.07
C GLU A 63 4.58 9.97 -15.69
N ASN A 64 4.13 8.87 -15.08
CA ASN A 64 2.88 8.19 -15.42
C ASN A 64 2.44 7.26 -14.27
N LEU A 65 1.25 6.69 -14.38
CA LEU A 65 0.64 5.86 -13.34
C LEU A 65 0.71 4.35 -13.66
N ASN A 66 1.65 3.92 -14.50
CA ASN A 66 1.86 2.51 -14.80
C ASN A 66 2.35 1.75 -13.54
N PRO A 67 1.60 0.73 -13.05
CA PRO A 67 1.95 -0.02 -11.86
C PRO A 67 3.32 -0.69 -11.90
N GLU A 68 3.70 -1.33 -13.00
CA GLU A 68 4.98 -2.03 -13.13
C GLU A 68 6.17 -1.07 -12.98
N ARG A 69 6.07 0.10 -13.62
CA ARG A 69 7.07 1.17 -13.49
C ARG A 69 7.15 1.66 -12.05
N ILE A 70 6.00 1.95 -11.43
CA ILE A 70 5.94 2.40 -10.02
C ILE A 70 6.60 1.36 -9.11
N ILE A 71 6.26 0.07 -9.23
CA ILE A 71 6.84 -0.99 -8.41
C ILE A 71 8.35 -1.09 -8.61
N LYS A 72 8.84 -0.98 -9.85
CA LYS A 72 10.28 -0.97 -10.14
C LYS A 72 10.98 0.20 -9.45
N LEU A 73 10.42 1.40 -9.53
CA LEU A 73 10.97 2.59 -8.91
C LEU A 73 10.91 2.50 -7.37
N LEU A 74 9.80 2.03 -6.79
CA LEU A 74 9.68 1.78 -5.34
C LEU A 74 10.67 0.71 -4.86
N SER A 75 10.94 -0.31 -5.67
CA SER A 75 11.95 -1.33 -5.37
C SER A 75 13.36 -0.72 -5.31
N LEU A 76 13.70 0.12 -6.29
CA LEU A 76 14.96 0.87 -6.30
C LEU A 76 15.04 1.83 -5.11
N TYR A 77 13.94 2.54 -4.83
CA TYR A 77 13.84 3.51 -3.75
C TYR A 77 14.07 2.87 -2.38
N SER A 78 13.39 1.75 -2.11
CA SER A 78 13.54 0.97 -0.88
C SER A 78 14.78 0.08 -0.85
N LYS A 79 15.56 0.04 -1.94
CA LYS A 79 16.74 -0.82 -2.16
C LYS A 79 16.46 -2.30 -1.91
N ARG A 80 15.21 -2.72 -2.10
CA ARG A 80 14.74 -4.10 -1.89
C ARG A 80 13.76 -4.46 -3.00
N ASN A 81 13.82 -5.69 -3.47
CA ASN A 81 13.02 -6.13 -4.61
C ASN A 81 11.58 -6.43 -4.17
N ILE A 82 10.61 -5.65 -4.64
CA ILE A 82 9.20 -5.86 -4.35
C ILE A 82 8.67 -6.96 -5.26
N LYS A 83 8.39 -8.12 -4.67
CA LYS A 83 7.69 -9.22 -5.34
C LYS A 83 6.19 -9.08 -5.08
N SER A 84 5.35 -9.50 -6.02
CA SER A 84 3.89 -9.46 -5.84
C SER A 84 3.42 -10.49 -4.80
N GLU A 85 4.02 -11.68 -4.81
CA GLU A 85 3.69 -12.75 -3.89
C GLU A 85 4.00 -12.37 -2.43
N ASN A 86 3.02 -12.55 -1.55
CA ASN A 86 3.15 -12.39 -0.10
C ASN A 86 3.81 -11.08 0.37
N THR A 87 3.64 -10.00 -0.38
CA THR A 87 4.14 -8.67 -0.01
C THR A 87 2.99 -7.69 0.19
N LEU A 88 3.02 -6.95 1.30
CA LEU A 88 2.13 -5.81 1.54
C LEU A 88 2.87 -4.50 1.25
N ILE A 89 2.28 -3.63 0.46
CA ILE A 89 2.76 -2.27 0.22
C ILE A 89 1.81 -1.31 0.92
N ILE A 90 2.36 -0.48 1.81
CA ILE A 90 1.63 0.53 2.57
C ILE A 90 2.04 1.91 2.05
N PHE A 91 1.04 2.66 1.58
CA PHE A 91 1.14 4.07 1.21
C PHE A 91 0.50 4.92 2.30
N ASP A 92 1.30 5.35 3.28
CA ASP A 92 0.80 6.16 4.40
C ASP A 92 0.75 7.64 4.04
N GLU A 93 -0.23 8.35 4.62
CA GLU A 93 -0.54 9.74 4.30
C GLU A 93 -0.62 10.00 2.78
N ILE A 94 -1.16 9.04 2.01
CA ILE A 94 -1.21 9.08 0.53
C ILE A 94 -1.91 10.33 -0.02
N GLN A 95 -2.77 10.99 0.76
CA GLN A 95 -3.44 12.22 0.34
C GLN A 95 -2.46 13.38 0.08
N GLU A 96 -1.23 13.31 0.60
CA GLU A 96 -0.18 14.27 0.27
C GLU A 96 0.31 14.12 -1.19
N SER A 97 -0.02 13.01 -1.87
CA SER A 97 0.23 12.78 -3.29
C SER A 97 -1.04 12.39 -4.05
N ASN A 98 -1.63 13.36 -4.74
CA ASN A 98 -2.77 13.11 -5.62
C ASN A 98 -2.47 12.07 -6.70
N GLN A 99 -1.23 12.02 -7.21
CA GLN A 99 -0.84 11.05 -8.23
C GLN A 99 -0.74 9.64 -7.65
N ALA A 100 -0.18 9.47 -6.44
CA ALA A 100 -0.17 8.19 -5.77
C ALA A 100 -1.60 7.70 -5.48
N LEU A 101 -2.49 8.59 -5.03
CA LEU A 101 -3.90 8.26 -4.80
C LEU A 101 -4.58 7.80 -6.10
N ASN A 102 -4.37 8.50 -7.21
CA ASN A 102 -4.91 8.12 -8.52
C ASN A 102 -4.32 6.80 -9.03
N SER A 103 -3.07 6.49 -8.68
CA SER A 103 -2.39 5.24 -9.08
C SER A 103 -3.12 3.99 -8.59
N LEU A 104 -3.83 4.07 -7.46
CA LEU A 104 -4.54 2.94 -6.86
C LEU A 104 -5.55 2.29 -7.81
N LYS A 105 -6.19 3.09 -8.67
CA LYS A 105 -7.10 2.57 -9.70
C LYS A 105 -6.36 1.63 -10.66
N TYR A 106 -5.20 2.03 -11.13
CA TYR A 106 -4.39 1.25 -12.08
C TYR A 106 -3.80 0.00 -11.44
N PHE A 107 -3.44 0.05 -10.15
CA PHE A 107 -3.07 -1.16 -9.41
C PHE A 107 -4.24 -2.14 -9.33
N CYS A 108 -5.45 -1.65 -9.07
CA CYS A 108 -6.63 -2.51 -9.03
C CYS A 108 -6.96 -3.15 -10.39
N GLU A 109 -6.79 -2.40 -11.49
CA GLU A 109 -7.19 -2.82 -12.84
C GLU A 109 -6.12 -3.66 -13.54
N ASN A 110 -4.86 -3.26 -13.43
CA ASN A 110 -3.78 -3.79 -14.27
C ASN A 110 -2.76 -4.63 -13.50
N ALA A 111 -2.67 -4.48 -12.17
CA ALA A 111 -1.69 -5.22 -11.35
C ALA A 111 -2.30 -5.68 -10.00
N PRO A 112 -3.44 -6.40 -10.02
CA PRO A 112 -4.17 -6.80 -8.81
C PRO A 112 -3.40 -7.78 -7.93
N GLU A 113 -2.33 -8.39 -8.44
CA GLU A 113 -1.42 -9.24 -7.68
C GLU A 113 -0.69 -8.50 -6.56
N TYR A 114 -0.53 -7.17 -6.66
CA TYR A 114 0.07 -6.39 -5.58
C TYR A 114 -0.97 -6.06 -4.50
N HIS A 115 -0.62 -6.29 -3.24
CA HIS A 115 -1.46 -5.95 -2.11
C HIS A 115 -1.12 -4.54 -1.64
N ILE A 116 -1.99 -3.57 -1.93
CA ILE A 116 -1.80 -2.17 -1.56
C ILE A 116 -2.80 -1.74 -0.50
N ALA A 117 -2.28 -1.14 0.57
CA ALA A 117 -3.06 -0.47 1.60
C ALA A 117 -2.63 0.98 1.73
N ALA A 118 -3.58 1.89 1.88
CA ALA A 118 -3.37 3.31 2.11
C ALA A 118 -4.32 3.86 3.18
#